data_AF-A0AAU1A3I1-F1
#
_entry.id   AF-A0AAU1A3I1-F1
#
_cell.length_a   1.000
_cell.length_b   1.000
_cell.length_c   1.000
_cell.angle_alpha   90.00
_cell.angle_beta   90.00
_cell.angle_gamma   90.00
#
_symmetry.space_group_name_H-M   'P 1'
#
loop_
_entity.id
_entity.type
_entity.pdbx_description
1 polymer ?
#
loop_
_entity_poly.entity_id
_entity_poly.type
_entity_poly.pdbx_seq_one_letter_code
_entity_poly.pdbx_strand_id
1 'polypeptide(L)'
;MADDLFRALADPTRRTILDELTEKSGQTLFEICSRLAMKHRLSLSRQGVSQHLAVLEAAGLVETRREGRYKFHDLNTAPLRQISERWLKPAAPAQDPEESTP
;
A
#
# COMPACT_ATOMS: atom_id res chain seq x y z
N MET A 1 1.27 1.03 16.85
CA MET A 1 0.11 0.38 16.19
C MET A 1 -0.50 1.30 15.13
N ALA A 2 -1.23 2.38 15.45
CA ALA A 2 -1.69 3.35 14.44
C ALA A 2 -0.63 4.42 14.09
N ASP A 3 0.17 4.85 15.08
CA ASP A 3 1.21 5.86 14.91
C ASP A 3 2.26 5.45 13.87
N ASP A 4 2.69 4.18 13.89
CA ASP A 4 3.67 3.63 12.95
C ASP A 4 3.12 3.61 11.51
N LEU A 5 1.82 3.37 11.34
CA LEU A 5 1.15 3.40 10.04
C LEU A 5 1.10 4.81 9.47
N PHE A 6 0.64 5.80 10.24
CA PHE A 6 0.59 7.18 9.76
C PHE A 6 1.99 7.74 9.51
N ARG A 7 2.95 7.42 10.38
CA ARG A 7 4.36 7.76 10.17
C ARG A 7 4.91 7.11 8.91
N ALA A 8 4.56 5.86 8.64
CA ALA A 8 4.94 5.19 7.40
C ALA A 8 4.31 5.87 6.17
N LEU A 9 3.05 6.28 6.21
CA LEU A 9 2.40 6.96 5.09
C LEU A 9 2.83 8.43 4.89
N ALA A 10 3.38 9.09 5.91
CA ALA A 10 3.76 10.50 5.83
C ALA A 10 4.85 10.79 4.78
N ASP A 11 5.64 9.78 4.42
CA ASP A 11 6.74 9.90 3.44
C ASP A 11 6.24 9.67 2.01
N PRO A 12 6.54 10.60 1.07
CA PRO A 12 6.08 10.49 -0.31
C PRO A 12 6.67 9.29 -1.05
N THR A 13 7.95 8.95 -0.83
CA THR A 13 8.59 7.77 -1.43
C THR A 13 7.89 6.49 -1.01
N ARG A 14 7.54 6.37 0.27
CA ARG A 14 6.78 5.20 0.77
C ARG A 14 5.40 5.10 0.13
N ARG A 15 4.70 6.23 -0.06
CA ARG A 15 3.42 6.24 -0.80
C ARG A 15 3.60 5.80 -2.25
N THR A 16 4.63 6.29 -2.95
CA THR A 16 4.93 5.86 -4.33
C THR A 16 5.24 4.35 -4.43
N ILE A 17 5.94 3.78 -3.43
CA ILE A 17 6.16 2.32 -3.38
C ILE A 17 4.82 1.57 -3.22
N LEU A 18 3.93 2.05 -2.36
CA LEU A 18 2.60 1.45 -2.19
C LEU A 18 1.74 1.60 -3.44
N ASP A 19 1.79 2.74 -4.13
CA ASP A 19 1.10 2.96 -5.40
C ASP A 19 1.58 1.93 -6.44
N GLU A 20 2.90 1.71 -6.54
CA GLU A 20 3.48 0.71 -7.43
C GLU A 20 3.04 -0.73 -7.07
N LEU A 21 3.00 -1.08 -5.78
CA LEU A 21 2.51 -2.40 -5.34
C LEU A 21 0.99 -2.57 -5.50
N THR A 22 0.24 -1.47 -5.53
CA THR A 22 -1.20 -1.45 -5.85
C THR A 22 -1.42 -1.81 -7.32
N GLU A 23 -0.60 -1.26 -8.21
CA GLU A 23 -0.69 -1.51 -9.64
C GLU A 23 -0.18 -2.89 -10.05
N LYS A 24 0.89 -3.35 -9.41
CA LYS A 24 1.46 -4.68 -9.64
C LYS A 24 1.85 -5.31 -8.32
N SER A 25 1.13 -6.34 -7.94
CA SER A 25 1.42 -7.18 -6.77
C SER A 25 2.55 -8.17 -7.07
N GLY A 26 3.12 -8.76 -6.02
CA GLY A 26 4.07 -9.87 -6.12
C GLY A 26 5.38 -9.48 -6.77
N GLN A 27 5.99 -8.39 -6.32
CA GLN A 27 7.22 -7.87 -6.91
C GLN A 27 8.45 -8.16 -6.06
N THR A 28 9.55 -8.52 -6.71
CA THR A 28 10.87 -8.57 -6.08
C THR A 28 11.42 -7.17 -5.84
N LEU A 29 12.37 -7.03 -4.91
CA LEU A 29 13.06 -5.74 -4.69
C LEU A 29 13.66 -5.16 -5.98
N PHE A 30 14.18 -6.03 -6.85
CA PHE A 30 14.75 -5.61 -8.14
C PHE A 30 13.68 -5.05 -9.09
N GLU A 31 12.52 -5.71 -9.19
CA GLU A 31 11.41 -5.22 -10.01
C GLU A 31 10.88 -3.88 -9.48
N ILE A 32 10.70 -3.76 -8.16
CA ILE A 32 10.26 -2.51 -7.53
C ILE A 32 11.22 -1.37 -7.89
N CYS A 33 12.53 -1.57 -7.68
CA CYS A 33 13.53 -0.55 -8.04
C CYS A 33 13.45 -0.17 -9.53
N SER A 34 13.32 -1.16 -10.41
CA SER A 34 13.24 -0.93 -11.86
C SER A 34 12.01 -0.10 -12.22
N ARG A 35 10.85 -0.42 -11.63
CA ARG A 35 9.59 0.27 -11.94
C ARG A 35 9.52 1.67 -11.31
N LEU A 36 10.06 1.86 -10.12
CA LEU A 36 10.21 3.20 -9.53
C LEU A 36 11.04 4.12 -10.44
N ALA A 37 12.15 3.62 -11.00
CA ALA A 37 12.96 4.41 -11.92
C ALA A 37 12.25 4.69 -13.25
N MET A 38 11.63 3.67 -13.85
CA MET A 38 11.02 3.78 -15.19
C MET A 38 9.68 4.52 -15.20
N LYS A 39 8.82 4.27 -14.20
CA LYS A 39 7.44 4.80 -14.17
C LYS A 39 7.33 6.06 -13.33
N HIS A 40 7.94 6.04 -12.15
CA HIS A 40 7.80 7.11 -11.17
C HIS A 40 8.94 8.14 -11.23
N ARG A 41 9.91 7.95 -12.13
CA ARG A 41 11.16 8.76 -12.25
C ARG A 41 11.89 8.91 -10.92
N LEU A 42 11.78 7.89 -10.08
CA LEU A 42 12.32 7.87 -8.73
C LEU A 42 13.55 6.95 -8.68
N SER A 43 14.73 7.56 -8.80
CA SER A 43 16.00 6.85 -8.79
C SER A 43 16.55 6.73 -7.37
N LEU A 44 16.13 5.69 -6.66
CA LEU A 44 16.64 5.34 -5.33
C LEU A 44 17.64 4.19 -5.42
N SER A 45 18.60 4.18 -4.49
CA SER A 45 19.46 3.01 -4.33
C SER A 45 18.64 1.82 -3.85
N ARG A 46 19.09 0.61 -4.20
CA ARG A 46 18.44 -0.63 -3.75
C ARG A 46 18.37 -0.74 -2.22
N GLN A 47 19.38 -0.20 -1.53
CA GLN A 47 19.39 -0.10 -0.06
C GLN A 47 18.33 0.88 0.45
N GLY A 48 18.19 2.05 -0.19
CA GLY A 48 17.15 3.03 0.15
C GLY A 48 15.75 2.43 0.02
N VAL A 49 15.45 1.78 -1.12
CA VAL A 49 14.18 1.08 -1.32
C VAL A 49 13.97 -0.01 -0.28
N SER A 50 15.00 -0.81 0.03
CA SER A 50 14.91 -1.85 1.07
C SER A 50 14.61 -1.27 2.46
N GLN A 51 15.14 -0.10 2.80
CA GLN A 51 14.86 0.55 4.08
C GLN A 51 13.42 1.07 4.14
N HIS A 52 12.91 1.64 3.05
CA HIS A 52 11.50 2.02 2.95
C HIS A 52 10.57 0.82 3.07
N LEU A 53 10.87 -0.29 2.40
CA LEU A 53 10.11 -1.53 2.51
C LEU A 53 10.11 -2.10 3.92
N ALA A 54 11.24 -2.04 4.64
CA ALA A 54 11.31 -2.49 6.03
C ALA A 54 10.39 -1.66 6.95
N VAL A 55 10.31 -0.33 6.74
CA VAL A 55 9.38 0.54 7.48
C VAL A 55 7.92 0.21 7.15
N LEU A 56 7.62 -0.04 5.87
CA LEU A 56 6.27 -0.42 5.43
C LEU A 56 5.85 -1.80 5.96
N GLU A 57 6.78 -2.76 5.99
CA GLU A 57 6.59 -4.11 6.56
C GLU A 57 6.35 -4.02 8.07
N ALA A 58 7.12 -3.22 8.79
CA ALA A 58 6.92 -2.98 10.22
C ALA A 58 5.57 -2.29 10.54
N ALA A 59 5.08 -1.44 9.63
CA ALA A 59 3.76 -0.83 9.73
C ALA A 59 2.60 -1.75 9.27
N GLY A 60 2.91 -2.96 8.77
CA GLY A 60 1.94 -3.91 8.25
C GLY A 60 1.33 -3.53 6.90
N LEU A 61 1.86 -2.50 6.21
CA LEU A 61 1.38 -2.03 4.90
C LEU A 61 1.94 -2.85 3.74
N VAL A 62 3.01 -3.61 3.98
CA VAL A 62 3.59 -4.54 3.01
C VAL A 62 3.73 -5.90 3.68
N GLU A 63 3.28 -6.93 2.99
CA GLU A 63 3.54 -8.32 3.37
C GLU A 63 4.59 -8.92 2.43
N THR A 64 5.30 -9.93 2.93
CA THR A 64 6.37 -10.55 2.16
C THR A 64 6.27 -12.07 2.16
N ARG A 65 6.49 -12.66 0.99
CA ARG A 65 6.48 -14.12 0.79
C ARG A 65 7.75 -14.55 0.10
N ARG A 66 8.22 -15.76 0.41
CA ARG A 66 9.41 -16.35 -0.22
C ARG A 66 8.99 -17.50 -1.12
N GLU A 67 9.41 -17.44 -2.38
CA GLU A 67 9.25 -18.54 -3.33
C GLU A 67 10.62 -18.86 -3.94
N GLY A 68 11.14 -20.04 -3.57
CA GLY A 68 12.51 -20.42 -3.88
C GLY A 68 13.52 -19.41 -3.33
N ARG A 69 14.27 -18.76 -4.23
CA ARG A 69 15.32 -17.79 -3.88
C ARG A 69 14.82 -16.35 -3.82
N TYR A 70 13.58 -16.09 -4.22
CA TYR A 70 13.05 -14.74 -4.36
C TYR A 70 12.19 -14.35 -3.16
N LYS A 71 12.33 -13.10 -2.73
CA LYS A 71 11.43 -12.44 -1.76
C LYS A 71 10.51 -11.50 -2.54
N PHE A 72 9.22 -11.78 -2.49
CA PHE A 72 8.17 -10.99 -3.11
C PHE A 72 7.53 -10.09 -2.05
N HIS A 73 7.06 -8.93 -2.51
CA HIS A 73 6.42 -7.91 -1.69
C HIS A 73 5.05 -7.63 -2.29
N ASP A 74 4.06 -7.58 -1.41
CA ASP A 74 2.65 -7.40 -1.74
C ASP A 74 2.08 -6.29 -0.83
N LEU A 75 1.15 -5.49 -1.37
CA LEU A 75 0.46 -4.47 -0.58
C LEU A 75 -0.52 -5.13 0.40
N ASN A 76 -0.44 -4.77 1.68
CA ASN A 76 -1.43 -5.15 2.66
C ASN A 76 -2.26 -3.93 3.10
N THR A 77 -3.52 -3.90 2.67
CA THR A 77 -4.46 -2.82 3.01
C THR A 77 -5.27 -3.08 4.28
N ALA A 78 -5.11 -4.23 4.93
CA ALA A 78 -5.89 -4.58 6.13
C ALA A 78 -5.76 -3.53 7.26
N PRO A 79 -4.56 -2.98 7.56
CA PRO A 79 -4.44 -1.93 8.59
C PRO A 79 -5.20 -0.64 8.23
N LEU A 80 -5.28 -0.31 6.94
CA LEU A 80 -6.02 0.87 6.48
C LEU A 80 -7.52 0.68 6.59
N ARG A 81 -8.02 -0.51 6.25
CA ARG A 81 -9.45 -0.85 6.38
C ARG A 81 -9.91 -0.71 7.82
N GLN A 82 -9.16 -1.22 8.79
CA GLN A 82 -9.49 -1.09 10.22
C GLN A 82 -9.62 0.38 10.67
N ILE A 83 -8.76 1.27 10.19
CA ILE A 83 -8.85 2.71 10.49
C ILE A 83 -10.06 3.32 9.80
N SER A 84 -10.33 2.93 8.55
CA SER A 84 -11.49 3.43 7.82
C SER A 84 -12.80 3.01 8.50
N GLU A 85 -12.97 1.74 8.88
CA GLU A 85 -14.16 1.24 9.56
C GLU A 85 -14.42 1.94 10.90
N ARG A 86 -13.36 2.39 11.58
CA ARG A 86 -13.46 3.10 12.86
C ARG A 86 -14.04 4.51 12.73
N TRP A 87 -13.74 5.22 11.64
CA TRP A 87 -14.04 6.66 11.50
C TRP A 87 -14.90 7.01 10.30
N LEU A 88 -14.66 6.36 9.17
CA LEU A 88 -15.48 6.46 7.97
C LEU A 88 -16.64 5.48 8.13
N LYS A 89 -17.81 6.02 8.53
CA LYS A 89 -19.06 5.27 8.36
C LYS A 89 -19.21 4.98 6.86
N PRO A 90 -19.57 3.76 6.45
CA PRO A 90 -19.93 3.53 5.06
C PRO A 90 -20.94 4.59 4.66
N ALA A 91 -20.69 5.27 3.54
CA ALA A 91 -21.70 6.14 2.96
C ALA A 91 -22.95 5.27 2.85
N ALA A 92 -24.01 5.63 3.59
CA ALA A 92 -25.27 4.94 3.45
C ALA A 92 -25.54 4.86 1.95
N PRO A 93 -25.86 3.68 1.38
CA PRO A 93 -26.24 3.63 -0.02
C PRO A 93 -27.35 4.68 -0.17
N ALA A 94 -27.17 5.59 -1.12
CA ALA A 94 -28.16 6.61 -1.42
C ALA A 94 -29.48 5.85 -1.59
N GLN A 95 -30.36 5.98 -0.60
CA GLN A 95 -31.72 5.52 -0.73
C GLN A 95 -32.32 6.50 -1.72
N ASP A 96 -32.45 6.07 -2.98
CA ASP A 96 -33.29 6.76 -3.94
C ASP A 96 -34.69 6.85 -3.30
N PRO A 97 -35.17 8.05 -2.93
CA PRO A 97 -36.57 8.20 -2.58
C PRO A 97 -37.38 8.24 -3.87
N GLU A 98 -38.58 7.66 -3.82
CA GLU A 98 -39.56 7.55 -4.92
C GLU A 98 -39.18 6.55 -6.03
N GLU A 99 -39.99 5.53 -6.29
CA GLU A 99 -41.38 5.70 -6.70
C GLU A 99 -42.27 4.59 -6.11
N SER A 100 -43.07 4.96 -5.10
CA SER A 100 -44.29 4.25 -4.75
C SER A 100 -45.43 5.20 -5.06
N THR A 101 -46.20 4.91 -6.09
CA THR A 101 -47.64 5.21 -6.10
C THR A 101 -48.34 4.15 -6.96
N PRO A 102 -49.40 3.50 -6.45
CA PRO A 102 -50.13 2.42 -7.11
C PRO A 102 -51.00 2.87 -8.29
#